data_AF-A0A7C7G7Y6-F1
#
_entry.id   AF-A0A7C7G7Y6-F1
#
_cell.length_a   1.000
_cell.length_b   1.000
_cell.length_c   1.000
_cell.angle_alpha   90.00
_cell.angle_beta   90.00
_cell.angle_gamma   90.00
#
_symmetry.space_group_name_H-M   'P 1'
#
loop_
_entity.id
_entity.type
_entity.pdbx_description
1 polymer ?
#
loop_
_entity_poly.entity_id
_entity_poly.type
_entity_poly.pdbx_seq_one_letter_code
_entity_poly.pdbx_strand_id
1 'polypeptide(L)'
;MNHKKYRITVQKQVSYGLSCSPVDFDDFQEFVDYLRESRILKVGLGYFNIIDDSPNFYEWGIAVDDVTEAHFEWLHTQSFGNARHMEIISNQKQLK
;
A
#
# COMPACT_ATOMS: atom_id res chain seq x y z
N MET A 1 -2.41 -12.13 -24.34
CA MET A 1 -2.97 -10.81 -23.98
C MET A 1 -2.00 -10.17 -23.00
N ASN A 2 -1.62 -8.91 -23.19
CA ASN A 2 -0.83 -8.19 -22.18
C ASN A 2 -1.76 -7.91 -20.98
N HIS A 3 -1.62 -8.68 -19.91
CA HIS A 3 -2.30 -8.36 -18.65
C HIS A 3 -1.66 -7.09 -18.09
N LYS A 4 -2.48 -6.06 -17.86
CA LYS A 4 -2.03 -4.81 -17.26
C LYS A 4 -1.73 -5.10 -15.79
N LYS A 5 -0.48 -4.89 -15.38
CA LYS A 5 -0.07 -5.01 -13.97
C LYS A 5 -0.14 -3.64 -13.28
N TYR A 6 -0.74 -3.62 -12.09
CA TYR A 6 -0.81 -2.48 -11.20
C TYR A 6 0.38 -2.51 -10.24
N ARG A 7 1.30 -1.57 -10.40
CA ARG A 7 2.46 -1.43 -9.51
C ARG A 7 2.13 -0.52 -8.33
N ILE A 8 2.17 -1.05 -7.12
CA ILE A 8 1.93 -0.31 -5.88
C ILE A 8 3.19 -0.34 -5.02
N THR A 9 3.60 0.81 -4.50
CA THR A 9 4.69 0.89 -3.52
C THR A 9 4.16 0.52 -2.14
N VAL A 10 4.69 -0.55 -1.56
CA VAL A 10 4.39 -1.00 -0.20
C VAL A 10 5.50 -0.52 0.74
N GLN A 11 5.13 0.28 1.72
CA GLN A 11 6.00 0.79 2.76
C GLN A 11 5.80 0.00 4.06
N LYS A 12 6.91 -0.34 4.73
CA LYS A 12 6.91 -1.08 5.99
C LYS A 12 7.97 -0.53 6.93
N GLN A 13 7.64 -0.45 8.21
CA GLN A 13 8.63 -0.18 9.25
C GLN A 13 9.51 -1.41 9.53
N VAL A 14 10.82 -1.21 9.49
CA VAL A 14 11.86 -2.20 9.79
C VAL A 14 12.76 -1.67 10.90
N SER A 15 13.61 -2.53 11.48
CA SER A 15 14.44 -2.19 12.65
C SER A 15 15.33 -0.95 12.47
N TYR A 16 15.62 -0.56 11.23
CA TYR A 16 16.51 0.55 10.87
C TYR A 16 15.83 1.66 10.05
N GLY A 17 14.49 1.75 10.08
CA GLY A 17 13.74 2.82 9.40
C GLY A 17 12.57 2.31 8.56
N LEU A 18 12.34 2.95 7.42
CA LEU A 18 11.29 2.61 6.47
C LEU A 18 11.88 1.81 5.30
N SER A 19 11.19 0.76 4.90
CA SER A 19 11.47 -0.02 3.69
C SER A 19 10.32 0.18 2.72
N CYS A 20 10.63 0.61 1.50
CA CYS A 20 9.66 0.76 0.41
C CYS A 20 9.97 -0.27 -0.67
N SER A 21 8.98 -1.04 -1.08
CA SER A 21 9.12 -2.07 -2.11
C SER A 21 7.97 -2.01 -3.10
N PRO A 22 8.24 -1.91 -4.42
CA PRO A 22 7.19 -2.02 -5.42
C PRO A 22 6.71 -3.48 -5.49
N VAL A 23 5.39 -3.66 -5.50
CA VAL A 23 4.72 -4.95 -5.70
C VAL A 23 3.75 -4.79 -6.88
N ASP A 24 3.75 -5.77 -7.77
CA ASP A 24 2.88 -5.78 -8.95
C ASP A 24 1.68 -6.70 -8.68
N PHE A 25 0.47 -6.21 -8.97
CA PHE A 25 -0.79 -6.92 -8.82
C PHE A 25 -1.53 -6.94 -10.16
N ASP A 26 -2.19 -8.03 -10.50
CA ASP A 26 -3.01 -8.17 -11.70
C ASP A 26 -4.39 -7.54 -11.50
N ASP A 27 -4.94 -7.58 -10.28
CA ASP A 27 -6.23 -6.97 -9.92
C ASP A 27 -6.37 -6.67 -8.40
N PHE A 28 -7.57 -6.20 -8.02
CA PHE A 28 -7.92 -5.92 -6.63
C PHE A 28 -7.94 -7.17 -5.74
N GLN A 29 -8.35 -8.31 -6.27
CA GLN A 29 -8.44 -9.55 -5.49
C GLN A 29 -7.04 -10.04 -5.10
N GLU A 30 -6.09 -10.04 -6.04
CA GLU A 30 -4.70 -10.40 -5.75
C GLU A 30 -4.07 -9.46 -4.71
N PHE A 31 -4.42 -8.16 -4.76
CA PHE A 31 -4.00 -7.20 -3.75
C PHE A 31 -4.53 -7.55 -2.35
N VAL A 32 -5.83 -7.86 -2.21
CA VAL A 32 -6.42 -8.25 -0.92
C VAL A 32 -5.85 -9.59 -0.43
N ASP A 33 -5.65 -10.54 -1.33
CA ASP A 33 -5.06 -11.85 -1.01
C ASP A 33 -3.63 -11.68 -0.50
N TYR A 34 -2.81 -10.85 -1.14
CA TYR A 34 -1.48 -10.49 -0.64
C TYR A 34 -1.52 -9.92 0.78
N LEU A 35 -2.46 -9.03 1.09
CA LEU A 35 -2.58 -8.45 2.44
C LEU A 35 -2.88 -9.52 3.49
N ARG A 36 -3.80 -10.43 3.18
CA ARG A 36 -4.23 -11.52 4.06
C ARG A 36 -3.15 -12.57 4.25
N GLU A 37 -2.51 -13.02 3.17
CA GLU A 37 -1.41 -13.98 3.20
C GLU A 37 -0.19 -13.43 3.93
N SER A 38 0.07 -12.12 3.78
CA SER A 38 1.11 -11.39 4.52
C SER A 38 0.73 -11.12 5.98
N ARG A 39 -0.46 -11.54 6.41
CA ARG A 39 -1.03 -11.35 7.76
C ARG A 39 -1.02 -9.89 8.20
N ILE A 40 -1.24 -8.99 7.24
CA ILE A 40 -1.43 -7.57 7.48
C ILE A 40 -2.82 -7.39 8.09
N LEU A 41 -2.91 -6.57 9.14
CA LEU A 41 -4.16 -6.28 9.83
C LEU A 41 -4.69 -4.90 9.45
N LYS A 42 -3.80 -3.92 9.35
CA LYS A 42 -4.17 -2.54 9.01
C LYS A 42 -3.17 -1.91 8.06
N VAL A 43 -3.68 -1.11 7.14
CA VAL A 43 -2.91 -0.34 6.17
C VAL A 43 -3.26 1.15 6.22
N GLY A 44 -2.34 1.98 5.77
CA GLY A 44 -2.55 3.39 5.49
C GLY A 44 -2.31 3.68 4.01
N LEU A 45 -2.98 4.68 3.47
CA LEU A 45 -2.81 5.17 2.11
C LEU A 45 -2.19 6.56 2.18
N GLY A 46 -0.96 6.68 1.69
CA GLY A 46 -0.16 7.89 1.76
C GLY A 46 0.31 8.36 0.40
N TYR A 47 0.80 9.59 0.35
CA TYR A 47 1.53 10.10 -0.81
C TYR A 47 2.64 11.04 -0.38
N PHE A 48 3.72 11.03 -1.16
CA PHE A 48 4.80 12.01 -1.06
C PHE A 48 4.57 13.10 -2.08
N ASN A 49 4.57 14.35 -1.64
CA ASN A 49 4.55 15.48 -2.55
C ASN A 49 5.98 15.72 -3.06
N ILE A 50 6.18 15.62 -4.38
CA ILE A 50 7.49 15.67 -5.03
C ILE A 50 8.18 17.03 -4.84
N ILE A 51 7.41 18.08 -4.53
CA ILE A 51 7.94 19.44 -4.38
C ILE A 51 8.65 19.63 -3.03
N ASP A 52 8.14 19.03 -1.96
CA ASP A 52 8.61 19.27 -0.59
C ASP A 52 8.89 17.99 0.22
N ASP A 53 8.77 16.82 -0.40
CA ASP A 53 8.89 15.48 0.20
C ASP A 53 8.04 15.29 1.47
N SER A 54 7.00 16.11 1.66
CA SER A 54 6.15 16.00 2.83
C SER A 54 5.28 14.72 2.74
N PRO A 55 5.31 13.86 3.77
CA PRO A 55 4.40 12.73 3.84
C PRO A 55 3.00 13.23 4.14
N ASN A 56 2.05 12.88 3.28
CA ASN A 56 0.64 13.16 3.48
C ASN A 56 -0.16 11.85 3.47
N PHE A 57 -1.28 11.85 4.19
CA PHE A 57 -2.17 10.70 4.26
C PHE A 57 -3.50 11.02 3.60
N TYR A 58 -3.94 10.14 2.73
CA TYR A 58 -5.31 10.12 2.24
C TYR A 58 -6.22 9.50 3.30
N GLU A 59 -5.81 8.34 3.82
CA GLU A 59 -6.55 7.62 4.85
C GLU A 59 -5.61 6.73 5.66
N TRP A 60 -5.91 6.51 6.94
CA TRP A 60 -4.99 5.84 7.87
C TRP A 60 -5.71 4.82 8.75
N GLY A 61 -5.12 3.64 8.92
CA GLY A 61 -5.60 2.63 9.86
C GLY A 61 -6.75 1.76 9.34
N ILE A 62 -6.92 1.66 8.03
CA ILE A 62 -7.94 0.84 7.36
C ILE A 62 -7.68 -0.62 7.69
N ALA A 63 -8.67 -1.33 8.24
CA ALA A 63 -8.57 -2.77 8.42
C ALA A 63 -8.58 -3.46 7.07
N VAL A 64 -7.84 -4.56 6.90
CA VAL A 64 -7.78 -5.27 5.60
C VAL A 64 -9.17 -5.68 5.09
N ASP A 65 -10.10 -6.02 5.98
CA ASP A 65 -11.47 -6.39 5.61
C ASP A 65 -12.34 -5.19 5.15
N ASP A 66 -11.90 -3.95 5.44
CA ASP A 66 -12.56 -2.71 5.02
C ASP A 66 -11.89 -2.09 3.77
N VAL A 67 -10.85 -2.73 3.23
CA VAL A 67 -10.20 -2.28 2.00
C VAL A 67 -11.14 -2.49 0.80
N THR A 68 -11.24 -1.48 -0.07
CA THR A 68 -12.18 -1.46 -1.20
C THR A 68 -11.45 -1.29 -2.53
N GLU A 69 -12.14 -1.56 -3.65
CA GLU A 69 -11.62 -1.28 -5.00
C GLU A 69 -11.23 0.20 -5.16
N ALA A 70 -11.97 1.13 -4.55
CA ALA A 70 -11.64 2.56 -4.62
C ALA A 70 -10.28 2.89 -3.96
N HIS A 71 -9.91 2.19 -2.88
CA HIS A 71 -8.60 2.32 -2.25
C HIS A 71 -7.49 1.82 -3.19
N PHE A 72 -7.72 0.68 -3.83
CA PHE A 72 -6.78 0.09 -4.78
C PHE A 72 -6.60 0.97 -6.03
N GLU A 73 -7.71 1.46 -6.61
CA GLU A 73 -7.69 2.39 -7.74
C GLU A 73 -6.93 3.66 -7.40
N TRP A 74 -7.15 4.21 -6.20
CA TRP A 74 -6.44 5.37 -5.73
C TRP A 74 -4.93 5.12 -5.69
N LEU A 75 -4.46 3.98 -5.17
CA LEU A 75 -3.03 3.67 -5.05
C LEU A 75 -2.28 3.65 -6.38
N HIS A 76 -2.93 3.27 -7.48
CA HIS A 76 -2.29 3.16 -8.79
C HIS A 76 -2.71 4.26 -9.78
N THR A 77 -3.51 5.24 -9.36
CA THR A 77 -3.88 6.38 -10.19
C THR A 77 -2.74 7.40 -10.22
N GLN A 78 -2.29 7.77 -11.42
CA GLN A 78 -1.26 8.80 -11.57
C GLN A 78 -1.80 10.17 -11.11
N SER A 79 -1.07 10.80 -10.21
CA SER A 79 -1.29 12.20 -9.83
C SER A 79 -0.02 13.01 -10.08
N PHE A 80 -0.14 14.10 -10.82
CA PHE A 80 0.98 15.00 -11.07
C PHE A 80 1.54 15.52 -9.74
N GLY A 81 2.84 15.38 -9.52
CA GLY A 81 3.51 15.88 -8.32
C GLY A 81 3.37 15.02 -7.07
N ASN A 82 2.67 13.87 -7.11
CA ASN A 82 2.46 13.04 -5.92
C ASN A 82 2.75 11.55 -6.20
N ALA A 83 3.61 10.94 -5.37
CA ALA A 83 3.89 9.50 -5.40
C ALA A 83 3.09 8.78 -4.30
N ARG A 84 2.03 8.06 -4.71
CA ARG A 84 1.14 7.32 -3.81
C ARG A 84 1.79 6.02 -3.35
N HIS A 85 1.51 5.62 -2.11
CA HIS A 85 2.01 4.40 -1.51
C HIS A 85 1.01 3.85 -0.49
N MET A 86 1.14 2.55 -0.21
CA MET A 86 0.46 1.90 0.90
C MET A 86 1.45 1.68 2.02
N GLU A 87 1.09 2.04 3.24
CA GLU A 87 1.88 1.78 4.43
C GLU A 87 1.29 0.64 5.26
N ILE A 88 2.15 -0.30 5.67
CA ILE A 88 1.79 -1.37 6.60
C ILE A 88 1.87 -0.84 8.03
N ILE A 89 0.71 -0.71 8.68
CA ILE A 89 0.59 -0.16 10.04
C ILE A 89 0.74 -1.26 11.09
N SER A 90 0.12 -2.43 10.86
CA SER A 90 0.22 -3.55 11.79
C SER A 90 0.04 -4.90 11.10
N ASN A 91 0.81 -5.89 11.56
CA ASN A 91 0.72 -7.29 11.15
C ASN A 91 0.60 -8.17 12.39
N GLN A 92 -0.02 -9.35 12.24
CA GLN A 92 0.08 -10.37 13.28
C GLN A 92 1.54 -10.85 13.39
N LYS A 93 2.17 -10.65 14.55
CA LYS A 93 3.50 -11.23 14.82
C LYS A 93 3.40 -12.75 14.72
N GLN A 94 4.33 -13.36 14.00
CA GLN A 94 4.55 -14.80 14.12
C GLN A 94 4.99 -15.08 15.56
N LEU A 95 4.15 -15.78 16.34
CA LEU A 95 4.61 -16.48 17.53
C LEU A 95 5.61 -17.54 17.04
N LYS A 96 6.90 -17.30 17.30
CA LYS A 96 7.95 -18.31 17.12
C LYS A 96 7.93 -19.27 18.29
#